data_AF-A0A940WSP6-F1
#
_entry.id   AF-A0A940WSP6-F1
#
_cell.length_a   1.000
_cell.length_b   1.000
_cell.length_c   1.000
_cell.angle_alpha   90.00
_cell.angle_beta   90.00
_cell.angle_gamma   90.00
#
_symmetry.space_group_name_H-M   'P 1'
#
loop_
_entity.id
_entity.type
_entity.pdbx_description
1 polymer ?
#
loop_
_entity_poly.entity_id
_entity_poly.type
_entity_poly.pdbx_seq_one_letter_code
_entity_poly.pdbx_strand_id
1 'polypeptide(L)'
;MSLLKQPIINIIFIGFMSGIYSLIFIFTAGHMEFVSILSNGETLNSAFWNGWSDFLRTGNMRFIGYLIIGLTIAIIIFILIKRSKKYDEYQVSILSKSLLVAGTLSILMIPFMMILLLSDSNYAVEIIFLFASIQWVSVLVSYLVYVIKF
;
A
#
# COMPACT_ATOMS: atom_id res chain seq x y z
N MET A 1 -6.05 1.32 -24.59
CA MET A 1 -6.57 1.73 -23.26
C MET A 1 -7.15 3.15 -23.34
N SER A 2 -8.44 3.32 -23.67
CA SER A 2 -9.07 4.67 -23.70
C SER A 2 -9.71 5.07 -22.36
N LEU A 3 -10.04 4.12 -21.50
CA LEU A 3 -10.68 4.38 -20.20
C LEU A 3 -9.76 5.10 -19.20
N LEU A 4 -8.47 4.75 -19.14
CA LEU A 4 -7.50 5.41 -18.24
C LEU A 4 -7.12 6.84 -18.68
N LYS A 5 -7.69 7.35 -19.78
CA LYS A 5 -7.50 8.73 -20.27
C LYS A 5 -8.20 9.78 -19.41
N GLN A 6 -9.25 9.41 -18.69
CA GLN A 6 -10.01 10.38 -17.92
C GLN A 6 -9.41 10.56 -16.52
N PRO A 7 -9.09 11.80 -16.11
CA PRO A 7 -8.53 12.06 -14.77
C PRO A 7 -9.47 11.65 -13.65
N ILE A 8 -10.79 11.68 -13.91
CA ILE A 8 -11.81 11.21 -12.99
C ILE A 8 -11.64 9.71 -12.70
N ILE A 9 -11.34 8.90 -13.73
CA ILE A 9 -11.14 7.45 -13.56
C ILE A 9 -9.90 7.18 -12.71
N ASN A 10 -8.83 7.96 -12.89
CA ASN A 10 -7.61 7.82 -12.08
C ASN A 10 -7.86 8.20 -10.61
N ILE A 11 -8.57 9.30 -10.36
CA ILE A 11 -8.95 9.73 -9.00
C ILE A 11 -9.84 8.68 -8.34
N ILE A 12 -10.85 8.17 -9.06
CA ILE A 12 -11.74 7.14 -8.54
C ILE A 12 -10.95 5.87 -8.22
N PHE A 13 -10.09 5.42 -9.12
CA PHE A 13 -9.29 4.20 -8.91
C PHE A 13 -8.37 4.33 -7.69
N ILE A 14 -7.56 5.39 -7.62
CA ILE A 14 -6.60 5.55 -6.52
C ILE A 14 -7.32 5.80 -5.19
N GLY A 15 -8.42 6.56 -5.21
CA GLY A 15 -9.27 6.82 -4.06
C GLY A 15 -9.92 5.55 -3.52
N PHE A 16 -10.56 4.78 -4.41
CA PHE A 16 -11.24 3.53 -4.05
C PHE A 16 -10.29 2.49 -3.48
N MET A 17 -9.19 2.21 -4.18
CA MET A 17 -8.20 1.23 -3.73
C MET A 17 -7.54 1.66 -2.41
N SER A 18 -7.17 2.93 -2.27
CA SER A 18 -6.62 3.46 -1.02
C SER A 18 -7.63 3.41 0.13
N GLY A 19 -8.91 3.61 -0.18
CA GLY A 19 -10.02 3.42 0.75
C GLY A 19 -10.02 2.00 1.29
N ILE A 20 -9.99 0.98 0.42
CA ILE A 20 -9.95 -0.43 0.84
C ILE A 20 -8.72 -0.70 1.73
N TYR A 21 -7.52 -0.34 1.27
CA TYR A 21 -6.30 -0.59 2.06
C TYR A 21 -6.32 0.11 3.41
N SER A 22 -6.66 1.40 3.45
CA SER A 22 -6.72 2.16 4.70
C SER A 22 -7.78 1.61 5.66
N LEU A 23 -8.94 1.19 5.17
CA LEU A 23 -9.97 0.53 5.97
C LEU A 23 -9.42 -0.75 6.61
N ILE A 24 -8.75 -1.61 5.84
CA ILE A 24 -8.15 -2.84 6.38
C ILE A 24 -7.16 -2.51 7.50
N PHE A 25 -6.23 -1.58 7.28
CA PHE A 25 -5.24 -1.20 8.30
C PHE A 25 -5.84 -0.54 9.54
N ILE A 26 -6.88 0.28 9.39
CA ILE A 26 -7.50 1.01 10.51
C ILE A 26 -8.45 0.12 11.31
N PHE A 27 -9.32 -0.64 10.65
CA PHE A 27 -10.33 -1.48 11.33
C PHE A 27 -9.73 -2.73 11.96
N THR A 28 -8.68 -3.28 11.35
CA THR A 28 -8.00 -4.45 11.91
C THR A 28 -7.11 -4.05 13.10
N ALA A 29 -6.76 -2.76 13.24
CA ALA A 29 -5.88 -2.28 14.30
C ALA A 29 -6.52 -2.46 15.68
N GLY A 30 -5.91 -3.30 16.52
CA GLY A 30 -6.42 -3.59 17.85
C GLY A 30 -7.66 -4.48 17.88
N HIS A 31 -8.02 -5.12 16.77
CA HIS A 31 -9.11 -6.09 16.77
C HIS A 31 -8.68 -7.35 17.54
N MET A 32 -9.49 -7.81 18.51
CA MET A 32 -9.10 -8.88 19.44
C MET A 32 -8.72 -10.19 18.72
N GLU A 33 -9.45 -10.58 17.69
CA GLU A 33 -9.13 -11.77 16.89
C GLU A 33 -7.77 -11.62 16.21
N PHE A 34 -7.50 -10.46 15.62
CA PHE A 34 -6.22 -10.16 14.98
C PHE A 34 -5.06 -10.18 15.99
N VAL A 35 -5.22 -9.49 17.13
CA VAL A 35 -4.22 -9.46 18.19
C VAL A 35 -3.94 -10.86 18.73
N SER A 36 -4.96 -11.72 18.83
CA SER A 36 -4.79 -13.11 19.27
C SER A 36 -3.93 -13.92 18.28
N ILE A 37 -4.13 -13.75 16.97
CA ILE A 37 -3.31 -14.40 15.93
C ILE A 37 -1.87 -13.90 15.98
N LEU A 38 -1.67 -12.62 16.32
CA LEU A 38 -0.36 -12.00 16.48
C LEU A 38 0.34 -12.35 17.80
N SER A 39 -0.32 -13.03 18.74
CA SER A 39 0.24 -13.32 20.08
C SER A 39 1.16 -14.56 20.12
N ASN A 40 1.62 -15.00 18.95
CA ASN A 40 2.56 -16.11 18.82
C ASN A 40 3.90 -15.80 19.50
N GLY A 41 4.60 -16.84 19.94
CA GLY A 41 5.93 -16.70 20.54
C GLY A 41 6.95 -16.15 19.55
N GLU A 42 7.98 -15.47 20.04
CA GLU A 42 9.09 -14.94 19.23
C GLU A 42 9.97 -16.07 18.68
N THR A 43 9.51 -16.78 17.64
CA THR A 43 10.22 -17.93 17.06
C THR A 43 11.30 -17.54 16.05
N LEU A 44 11.20 -16.35 15.44
CA LEU A 44 12.25 -15.77 14.62
C LEU A 44 13.26 -15.01 15.50
N ASN A 45 14.54 -15.38 15.42
CA ASN A 45 15.63 -14.61 16.05
C ASN A 45 15.96 -13.36 15.21
N SER A 46 14.98 -12.47 15.02
CA SER A 46 15.09 -11.27 14.20
C SER A 46 14.43 -10.09 14.90
N ALA A 47 15.26 -9.11 15.28
CA ALA A 47 14.78 -7.86 15.88
C ALA A 47 13.79 -7.11 14.98
N PHE A 48 13.92 -7.24 13.66
CA PHE A 48 12.99 -6.64 12.71
C PHE A 48 11.60 -7.28 12.79
N TRP A 49 11.52 -8.61 12.76
CA TRP A 49 10.23 -9.31 12.77
C TRP A 49 9.53 -9.17 14.12
N ASN A 50 10.27 -9.18 15.22
CA ASN A 50 9.71 -8.99 16.55
C ASN A 50 9.18 -7.55 16.70
N GLY A 51 9.97 -6.55 16.29
CA GLY A 51 9.51 -5.15 16.29
C GLY A 51 8.32 -4.90 15.37
N TRP A 52 8.26 -5.57 14.21
CA TRP A 52 7.12 -5.49 13.30
C TRP A 52 5.86 -6.17 13.88
N SER A 53 5.99 -7.35 14.49
CA SER A 53 4.89 -8.03 15.18
C SER A 53 4.35 -7.15 16.33
N ASP A 54 5.22 -6.56 17.14
CA ASP A 54 4.83 -5.62 18.21
C ASP A 54 4.13 -4.36 17.67
N PHE A 55 4.60 -3.83 16.53
CA PHE A 55 3.97 -2.70 15.88
C PHE A 55 2.53 -3.04 15.43
N LEU A 56 2.30 -4.23 14.87
CA LEU A 56 0.96 -4.70 14.50
C LEU A 56 0.09 -4.97 15.75
N ARG A 57 0.65 -5.63 16.77
CA ARG A 57 -0.03 -6.02 18.01
C ARG A 57 -0.52 -4.83 18.83
N THR A 58 0.27 -3.76 18.88
CA THR A 58 -0.11 -2.50 19.56
C THR A 58 -1.12 -1.67 18.76
N GLY A 59 -1.54 -2.13 17.58
CA GLY A 59 -2.49 -1.42 16.71
C GLY A 59 -1.89 -0.21 16.01
N ASN A 60 -0.56 -0.05 16.02
CA ASN A 60 0.11 1.07 15.35
C ASN A 60 -0.03 1.01 13.83
N MET A 61 -0.42 -0.12 13.26
CA MET A 61 -0.71 -0.22 11.82
C MET A 61 -1.82 0.72 11.32
N ARG A 62 -2.66 1.27 12.20
CA ARG A 62 -3.55 2.40 11.86
C ARG A 62 -2.81 3.60 11.26
N PHE A 63 -1.56 3.84 11.66
CA PHE A 63 -0.72 4.91 11.12
C PHE A 63 -0.39 4.67 9.65
N ILE A 64 -0.24 3.42 9.21
CA ILE A 64 -0.10 3.07 7.79
C ILE A 64 -1.38 3.42 7.04
N GLY A 65 -2.55 3.10 7.61
CA GLY A 65 -3.83 3.49 7.05
C GLY A 65 -3.98 5.01 6.91
N TYR A 66 -3.61 5.79 7.93
CA TYR A 66 -3.59 7.25 7.85
C TYR A 66 -2.58 7.80 6.85
N LEU A 67 -1.40 7.17 6.72
CA LEU A 67 -0.41 7.53 5.72
C LEU A 67 -0.95 7.31 4.30
N ILE A 68 -1.63 6.19 4.06
CA ILE A 68 -2.30 5.89 2.78
C ILE A 68 -3.33 6.97 2.46
N ILE A 69 -4.19 7.34 3.41
CA ILE A 69 -5.18 8.42 3.23
C ILE A 69 -4.49 9.75 2.92
N GLY A 70 -3.47 10.11 3.69
CA GLY A 70 -2.73 11.37 3.50
C GLY A 70 -2.06 11.47 2.13
N LEU A 71 -1.40 10.41 1.68
CA LEU A 71 -0.80 10.35 0.34
C LEU A 71 -1.86 10.46 -0.76
N THR A 72 -2.99 9.79 -0.61
CA THR A 72 -4.07 9.83 -1.60
C THR A 72 -4.71 11.22 -1.70
N ILE A 73 -4.93 11.89 -0.56
CA ILE A 73 -5.41 13.28 -0.55
C ILE A 73 -4.41 14.20 -1.24
N ALA A 74 -3.11 14.06 -0.93
CA ALA A 74 -2.07 14.86 -1.56
C ALA A 74 -2.07 14.67 -3.09
N ILE A 75 -2.13 13.42 -3.56
CA ILE A 75 -2.22 13.08 -4.97
C ILE A 75 -3.43 13.75 -5.63
N ILE A 76 -4.62 13.65 -5.03
CA ILE A 76 -5.85 14.23 -5.58
C ILE A 76 -5.72 15.75 -5.68
N ILE A 77 -5.20 16.41 -4.64
CA ILE A 77 -4.96 17.87 -4.64
C ILE A 77 -4.02 18.25 -5.78
N PHE A 78 -2.90 17.54 -5.96
CA PHE A 78 -1.97 17.83 -7.04
C PHE A 78 -2.60 17.64 -8.42
N ILE A 79 -3.40 16.58 -8.63
CA ILE A 79 -4.14 16.39 -9.89
C ILE A 79 -5.07 17.57 -10.14
N LEU A 80 -5.83 18.01 -9.12
CA LEU A 80 -6.80 19.11 -9.25
C LEU A 80 -6.11 20.45 -9.57
N ILE A 81 -5.00 20.77 -8.91
CA ILE A 81 -4.20 21.98 -9.18
C ILE A 81 -3.69 21.96 -10.63
N LYS A 82 -3.13 20.83 -11.05
CA LYS A 82 -2.54 20.70 -12.38
C LYS A 82 -3.59 20.68 -13.52
N ARG A 83 -4.84 20.24 -13.25
CA ARG A 83 -5.97 20.18 -14.21
C ARG A 83 -6.22 21.48 -15.01
N SER A 84 -5.77 22.63 -14.52
CA SER A 84 -5.91 23.93 -15.21
C SER A 84 -5.06 24.09 -16.49
N LYS A 85 -3.97 23.32 -16.64
CA LYS A 85 -3.17 23.30 -17.87
C LYS A 85 -3.64 22.15 -18.76
N LYS A 86 -3.82 22.37 -20.07
CA LYS A 86 -4.30 21.36 -21.05
C LYS A 86 -3.66 19.99 -20.79
N TYR A 87 -4.44 19.08 -20.20
CA TYR A 87 -4.04 17.73 -19.84
C TYR A 87 -4.61 16.77 -20.88
N ASP A 88 -3.75 16.31 -21.78
CA ASP A 88 -4.08 15.22 -22.68
C ASP A 88 -2.84 14.30 -22.77
N GLU A 89 -3.08 12.99 -22.71
CA GLU A 89 -2.10 11.89 -22.83
C GLU A 89 -1.11 11.64 -21.67
N TYR A 90 -0.50 12.65 -21.05
CA TYR A 90 0.62 12.41 -20.10
C TYR A 90 0.21 11.69 -18.80
N GLN A 91 -0.97 11.97 -18.23
CA GLN A 91 -1.44 11.33 -16.98
C GLN A 91 -1.75 9.84 -17.11
N VAL A 92 -2.13 9.37 -18.30
CA VAL A 92 -2.35 7.94 -18.56
C VAL A 92 -1.05 7.17 -18.48
N SER A 93 0.02 7.78 -19.03
CA SER A 93 1.35 7.21 -18.92
C SER A 93 1.78 7.08 -17.46
N ILE A 94 1.36 8.00 -16.59
CA ILE A 94 1.74 8.03 -15.18
C ILE A 94 1.09 6.89 -14.39
N LEU A 95 -0.25 6.75 -14.46
CA LEU A 95 -0.94 5.66 -13.74
C LEU A 95 -0.50 4.29 -14.26
N SER A 96 -0.40 4.13 -15.59
CA SER A 96 0.06 2.88 -16.16
C SER A 96 1.50 2.56 -15.76
N LYS A 97 2.41 3.55 -15.71
CA LYS A 97 3.79 3.33 -15.24
C LYS A 97 3.84 2.96 -13.76
N SER A 98 3.08 3.63 -12.90
CA SER A 98 3.04 3.26 -11.47
C SER A 98 2.44 1.88 -11.25
N LEU A 99 1.40 1.50 -12.01
CA LEU A 99 0.82 0.17 -11.97
C LEU A 99 1.76 -0.90 -12.52
N LEU A 100 2.54 -0.59 -13.55
CA LEU A 100 3.57 -1.50 -14.06
C LEU A 100 4.68 -1.73 -13.02
N VAL A 101 5.21 -0.67 -12.41
CA VAL A 101 6.20 -0.78 -11.34
C VAL A 101 5.65 -1.62 -10.18
N ALA A 102 4.41 -1.34 -9.77
CA ALA A 102 3.75 -2.08 -8.71
C ALA A 102 3.48 -3.54 -9.08
N GLY A 103 3.08 -3.81 -10.32
CA GLY A 103 2.88 -5.17 -10.84
C GLY A 103 4.19 -5.96 -10.88
N THR A 104 5.28 -5.35 -11.34
CA THR A 104 6.62 -5.96 -11.29
C THR A 104 7.04 -6.23 -9.85
N LEU A 105 6.85 -5.26 -8.96
CA LEU A 105 7.13 -5.43 -7.53
C LEU A 105 6.33 -6.62 -6.95
N SER A 106 5.02 -6.70 -7.24
CA SER A 106 4.17 -7.81 -6.78
C SER A 106 4.67 -9.18 -7.26
N ILE A 107 5.11 -9.29 -8.52
CA ILE A 107 5.65 -10.55 -9.06
C ILE A 107 6.92 -10.96 -8.31
N LEU A 108 7.82 -10.00 -8.02
CA LEU A 108 9.05 -10.25 -7.28
C LEU A 108 8.81 -10.56 -5.80
N MET A 109 7.74 -10.00 -5.23
CA MET A 109 7.37 -10.21 -3.84
C MET A 109 6.88 -11.64 -3.56
N ILE A 110 6.18 -12.29 -4.50
CA ILE A 110 5.62 -13.64 -4.34
C ILE A 110 6.67 -14.69 -3.91
N PRO A 111 7.79 -14.89 -4.61
CA PRO A 111 8.77 -15.90 -4.20
C PRO A 111 9.38 -15.60 -2.84
N PHE A 112 9.57 -14.33 -2.50
CA PHE A 112 10.11 -13.95 -1.21
C PHE A 112 9.10 -14.19 -0.08
N MET A 113 7.82 -13.84 -0.28
CA MET A 113 6.75 -14.20 0.65
C MET A 113 6.68 -15.71 0.86
N MET A 114 6.77 -16.49 -0.21
CA MET A 114 6.72 -17.94 -0.14
C MET A 114 7.86 -18.49 0.73
N ILE A 115 9.09 -18.02 0.54
CA ILE A 115 10.24 -18.45 1.37
C ILE A 115 10.01 -18.10 2.84
N LEU A 116 9.55 -16.88 3.15
CA LEU A 116 9.31 -16.46 4.53
C LEU A 116 8.18 -17.25 5.19
N LEU A 117 7.08 -17.47 4.48
CA LEU A 117 5.94 -18.24 4.99
C LEU A 117 6.29 -19.70 5.24
N LEU A 118 7.14 -20.29 4.40
CA LEU A 118 7.65 -21.66 4.59
C LEU A 118 8.70 -21.74 5.71
N SER A 119 9.42 -20.65 5.97
CA SER A 119 10.42 -20.59 7.04
C SER A 119 9.77 -20.56 8.42
N ASP A 120 8.70 -19.78 8.60
CA ASP A 120 7.96 -19.73 9.86
C ASP A 120 6.52 -19.29 9.61
N SER A 121 5.59 -20.25 9.70
CA SER A 121 4.17 -20.00 9.49
C SER A 121 3.53 -19.13 10.59
N ASN A 122 4.16 -19.00 11.76
CA ASN A 122 3.63 -18.19 12.85
C ASN A 122 3.64 -16.69 12.51
N TYR A 123 4.47 -16.27 11.56
CA TYR A 123 4.60 -14.88 11.11
C TYR A 123 3.79 -14.59 9.84
N ALA A 124 2.85 -15.47 9.47
CA ALA A 124 2.14 -15.33 8.20
C ALA A 124 1.37 -14.00 8.08
N VAL A 125 0.74 -13.57 9.18
CA VAL A 125 0.00 -12.31 9.23
C VAL A 125 0.95 -11.13 9.10
N GLU A 126 2.04 -11.14 9.86
CA GLU A 126 3.10 -10.15 9.84
C GLU A 126 3.66 -9.95 8.43
N ILE A 127 3.97 -11.06 7.75
CA ILE A 127 4.48 -11.06 6.39
C ILE A 127 3.43 -10.47 5.45
N ILE A 128 2.17 -10.94 5.47
CA ILE A 128 1.12 -10.43 4.58
C ILE A 128 0.92 -8.91 4.76
N PHE A 129 0.86 -8.42 5.99
CA PHE A 129 0.67 -7.00 6.27
C PHE A 129 1.88 -6.16 5.87
N LEU A 130 3.11 -6.66 6.07
CA LEU A 130 4.32 -5.98 5.62
C LEU A 130 4.31 -5.81 4.10
N PHE A 131 4.03 -6.90 3.39
CA PHE A 131 4.00 -6.93 1.93
C PHE A 131 2.89 -6.05 1.37
N ALA A 132 1.68 -6.12 1.93
CA ALA A 132 0.58 -5.24 1.57
C ALA A 132 0.92 -3.75 1.77
N SER A 133 1.58 -3.41 2.89
CA SER A 133 1.99 -2.04 3.18
C SER A 133 3.02 -1.52 2.16
N ILE A 134 4.08 -2.30 1.90
CA ILE A 134 5.13 -1.93 0.94
C ILE A 134 4.54 -1.79 -0.46
N GLN A 135 3.67 -2.73 -0.87
CA GLN A 135 3.08 -2.74 -2.21
C GLN A 135 2.26 -1.46 -2.46
N TRP A 136 1.30 -1.17 -1.58
CA TRP A 136 0.39 -0.05 -1.82
C TRP A 136 1.06 1.32 -1.59
N VAL A 137 1.93 1.43 -0.58
CA VAL A 137 2.70 2.66 -0.37
C VAL A 137 3.63 2.93 -1.56
N SER A 138 4.24 1.90 -2.15
CA SER A 138 5.08 2.06 -3.35
C SER A 138 4.28 2.56 -4.55
N VAL A 139 3.04 2.09 -4.74
CA VAL A 139 2.12 2.62 -5.77
C VAL A 139 1.89 4.11 -5.55
N LEU A 140 1.51 4.51 -4.33
CA LEU A 140 1.18 5.90 -4.01
C LEU A 140 2.39 6.82 -4.13
N VAL A 141 3.55 6.42 -3.62
CA VAL A 141 4.78 7.20 -3.72
C VAL A 141 5.20 7.34 -5.18
N SER A 142 5.20 6.25 -5.95
CA SER A 142 5.54 6.31 -7.38
C SER A 142 4.58 7.24 -8.12
N TYR A 143 3.28 7.12 -7.86
CA TYR A 143 2.26 7.95 -8.48
C TYR A 143 2.43 9.43 -8.12
N LEU A 144 2.65 9.74 -6.84
CA LEU A 144 2.91 11.10 -6.36
C LEU A 144 4.14 11.71 -7.05
N VAL A 145 5.25 10.97 -7.12
CA VAL A 145 6.48 11.41 -7.80
C VAL A 145 6.21 11.75 -9.25
N TYR A 146 5.48 10.88 -9.96
CA TYR A 146 5.13 11.12 -11.35
C TYR A 146 4.18 12.31 -11.52
N VAL A 147 3.16 12.45 -10.66
CA VAL A 147 2.21 13.57 -10.68
C VAL A 147 2.90 14.90 -10.38
N ILE A 148 3.92 14.92 -9.51
CA ILE A 148 4.70 16.13 -9.24
C ILE A 148 5.58 16.46 -10.44
N LYS A 149 6.33 15.47 -10.96
CA LYS A 149 7.33 15.67 -12.02
C LYS A 149 6.73 16.05 -13.37
N PHE A 150 5.54 15.54 -13.70
CA PHE A 150 4.86 15.73 -14.99
C PHE A 150 3.52 16.40 -14.77
#